data_AF-D8UG16-F1
#
_entry.id   AF-D8UG16-F1
#
_cell.length_a   1.000
_cell.length_b   1.000
_cell.length_c   1.000
_cell.angle_alpha   90.00
_cell.angle_beta   90.00
_cell.angle_gamma   90.00
#
_symmetry.space_group_name_H-M   'P 1'
#
loop_
_entity.id
_entity.type
_entity.pdbx_description
1 polymer ?
#
loop_
_entity_poly.entity_id
_entity_poly.type
_entity_poly.pdbx_seq_one_letter_code
_entity_poly.pdbx_strand_id
1 'polypeptide(L)'
;MLPCASYKQLLYRVKCKHSSSWTRTKEQSPRLWTYARIACYAAKTAEAVPPQAEGTVNGLTGKDVIVRYYEAYNSGDLDTIASLLAPDVSYHDMIYEDPFVGRDEVLNYLKKVRRTVPADLQFVIEDVTDGDPRAVGITWHVECGDGVVFPFSRGCSFYTLNPRGQITTARDLVESAAKPGSTALKLLAALTPVVRQLGPAAHPSTLKRLPLASAAVWAFYLGYTAYIMLGTGAPGSPAYNTPPEVLQEVLYESLNFFYINIGLDALGWAPVPSVACHPVSEALFNFVAAWSLMALPYMLSDGRSRKLGGSGGIVAWWTGIMFLTNVFYIPYLAQRAAPEPVTPTSGSGSSSSGSSTTAPQRQQPQVPPPPPPPNSPLPPWSPVFGATGLLVGLTSIGWALAARPEYGGLAERMSYFIETMNSNRVFYAFLVDSGLYCVWQAVLMQNTPARYRFVPFFGMAAHLLRRGGSEEEGEEGGL
;
A
#
# COMPACT_ATOMS: atom_id res chain seq x y z
N MET A 1 -10.46 -53.05 -33.59
CA MET A 1 -9.37 -53.95 -33.12
C MET A 1 -8.47 -54.30 -34.29
N LEU A 2 -7.23 -53.81 -34.26
CA LEU A 2 -5.99 -54.24 -34.96
C LEU A 2 -4.84 -53.41 -34.31
N PRO A 3 -3.57 -53.88 -34.27
CA PRO A 3 -2.89 -54.11 -32.99
C PRO A 3 -1.82 -53.08 -32.60
N CYS A 4 -1.57 -53.08 -31.29
CA CYS A 4 -0.58 -52.35 -30.51
C CYS A 4 0.87 -52.66 -30.95
N ALA A 5 1.38 -52.03 -32.01
CA ALA A 5 2.77 -52.27 -32.47
C ALA A 5 3.52 -51.08 -33.09
N SER A 6 3.03 -49.83 -33.03
CA SER A 6 3.71 -48.69 -33.69
C SER A 6 3.95 -47.47 -32.81
N TYR A 7 4.45 -47.66 -31.58
CA TYR A 7 4.90 -46.53 -30.74
C TYR A 7 6.31 -46.68 -30.14
N LYS A 8 7.02 -47.78 -30.43
CA LYS A 8 8.39 -48.02 -29.93
C LYS A 8 9.51 -47.47 -30.82
N GLN A 9 9.22 -46.85 -31.97
CA GLN A 9 10.27 -46.41 -32.91
C GLN A 9 10.50 -44.89 -32.99
N LEU A 10 9.75 -44.05 -32.30
CA LEU A 10 9.80 -42.59 -32.50
C LEU A 10 10.59 -41.79 -31.45
N LEU A 11 11.41 -42.43 -30.62
CA LEU A 11 12.11 -41.74 -29.51
C LEU A 11 13.65 -41.73 -29.53
N TYR A 12 14.31 -42.06 -30.64
CA TYR A 12 15.76 -41.91 -30.71
C TYR A 12 16.25 -41.45 -32.08
N ARG A 13 16.55 -40.15 -32.21
CA ARG A 13 17.51 -39.59 -33.18
C ARG A 13 17.93 -38.18 -32.75
N VAL A 14 18.93 -38.08 -31.88
CA VAL A 14 19.76 -36.87 -31.75
C VAL A 14 21.16 -37.25 -32.21
N LYS A 15 21.60 -36.67 -33.32
CA LYS A 15 22.91 -36.93 -33.95
C LYS A 15 23.91 -35.92 -33.39
N CYS A 16 24.78 -36.33 -32.49
CA CYS A 16 25.93 -35.51 -32.09
C CYS A 16 27.04 -35.68 -33.13
N LYS A 17 27.44 -34.58 -33.80
CA LYS A 17 28.64 -34.54 -34.66
C LYS A 17 29.86 -34.63 -33.75
N HIS A 18 30.79 -35.53 -34.06
CA HIS A 18 32.09 -35.80 -33.40
C HIS A 18 32.05 -36.84 -32.27
N SER A 19 32.09 -38.13 -32.66
CA SER A 19 32.82 -39.22 -31.99
C SER A 19 32.29 -40.55 -32.51
N SER A 20 33.17 -41.36 -33.11
CA SER A 20 32.89 -42.72 -33.57
C SER A 20 33.20 -43.72 -32.46
N SER A 21 32.32 -43.85 -31.46
CA SER A 21 32.30 -45.05 -30.61
C SER A 21 30.94 -45.22 -29.93
N TRP A 22 30.41 -46.45 -29.99
CA TRP A 22 29.17 -46.83 -29.32
C TRP A 22 29.53 -47.43 -27.97
N THR A 23 29.18 -46.75 -26.87
CA THR A 23 29.22 -47.34 -25.52
C THR A 23 27.81 -47.35 -24.93
N ARG A 24 27.42 -48.54 -24.45
CA ARG A 24 26.10 -48.86 -23.91
C ARG A 24 26.12 -48.62 -22.39
N THR A 25 25.74 -47.43 -21.94
CA THR A 25 25.58 -47.14 -20.51
C THR A 25 24.16 -47.49 -20.04
N LYS A 26 24.07 -48.56 -19.24
CA LYS A 26 22.91 -48.87 -18.38
C LYS A 26 23.00 -47.95 -17.16
N GLU A 27 22.29 -46.84 -17.16
CA GLU A 27 22.03 -46.09 -15.93
C GLU A 27 20.56 -45.68 -15.91
N GLN A 28 19.76 -46.51 -15.22
CA GLN A 28 18.33 -46.31 -15.03
C GLN A 28 18.14 -45.19 -14.01
N SER A 29 17.76 -43.98 -14.46
CA SER A 29 17.41 -42.91 -13.54
C SER A 29 15.98 -43.10 -12.99
N PRO A 30 15.74 -43.00 -11.67
CA PRO A 30 14.41 -43.12 -11.06
C PRO A 30 13.40 -42.05 -11.51
N ARG A 31 13.89 -40.96 -12.13
CA ARG A 31 13.08 -39.81 -12.57
C ARG A 31 12.27 -40.09 -13.83
N LEU A 32 12.72 -40.98 -14.71
CA LEU A 32 12.00 -41.33 -15.94
C LEU A 32 10.73 -42.16 -15.66
N TRP A 33 10.72 -42.95 -14.59
CA TRP A 33 9.55 -43.70 -14.14
C TRP A 33 8.46 -42.79 -13.55
N THR A 34 8.83 -41.67 -12.94
CA THR A 34 7.88 -40.68 -12.40
C THR A 34 7.14 -39.97 -13.53
N TYR A 35 7.84 -39.57 -14.59
CA TYR A 35 7.21 -38.96 -15.78
C TYR A 35 6.30 -39.94 -16.53
N ALA A 36 6.71 -41.21 -16.68
CA ALA A 36 5.88 -42.24 -17.29
C ALA A 36 4.63 -42.57 -16.44
N ARG A 37 4.74 -42.54 -15.10
CA ARG A 37 3.59 -42.71 -14.20
C ARG A 37 2.64 -41.52 -14.22
N ILE A 38 3.15 -40.28 -14.28
CA ILE A 38 2.30 -39.08 -14.40
C ILE A 38 1.56 -39.08 -15.75
N ALA A 39 2.24 -39.44 -16.85
CA ALA A 39 1.60 -39.58 -18.16
C ALA A 39 0.56 -40.72 -18.19
N CYS A 40 0.82 -41.84 -17.51
CA CYS A 40 -0.11 -42.97 -17.42
C CYS A 40 -1.28 -42.71 -16.46
N TYR A 41 -1.11 -41.87 -15.42
CA TYR A 41 -2.19 -41.44 -14.53
C TYR A 41 -3.08 -40.38 -15.20
N ALA A 42 -2.48 -39.42 -15.91
CA ALA A 42 -3.23 -38.47 -16.75
C ALA A 42 -4.02 -39.17 -17.86
N ALA A 43 -3.48 -40.25 -18.44
CA ALA A 43 -4.19 -41.09 -19.40
C ALA A 43 -5.26 -42.01 -18.77
N LYS A 44 -5.21 -42.26 -17.45
CA LYS A 44 -6.20 -43.07 -16.71
C LYS A 44 -7.32 -42.24 -16.07
N THR A 45 -7.11 -40.95 -15.82
CA THR A 45 -8.15 -40.00 -15.38
C THR A 45 -8.85 -39.30 -16.54
N ALA A 46 -8.39 -39.52 -17.78
CA ALA A 46 -9.19 -39.27 -18.96
C ALA A 46 -10.24 -40.38 -19.06
N GLU A 47 -11.37 -40.22 -18.38
CA GLU A 47 -12.60 -40.82 -18.88
C GLU A 47 -12.72 -40.40 -20.35
N ALA A 48 -12.76 -41.38 -21.24
CA ALA A 48 -13.01 -41.17 -22.65
C ALA A 48 -14.40 -40.54 -22.78
N VAL A 49 -14.46 -39.22 -22.82
CA VAL A 49 -15.60 -38.50 -23.35
C VAL A 49 -15.76 -39.01 -24.79
N PRO A 50 -16.90 -39.62 -25.16
CA PRO A 50 -17.12 -40.07 -26.52
C PRO A 50 -16.94 -38.87 -27.47
N PRO A 51 -16.52 -39.08 -28.73
CA PRO A 51 -16.36 -37.99 -29.67
C PRO A 51 -17.74 -37.37 -29.92
N GLN A 52 -18.03 -36.29 -29.20
CA GLN A 52 -19.25 -35.52 -29.35
C GLN A 52 -18.95 -34.35 -30.29
N ALA A 53 -19.92 -34.13 -31.17
CA ALA A 53 -19.85 -33.38 -32.42
C ALA A 53 -19.19 -32.00 -32.33
N GLU A 54 -18.68 -31.57 -33.48
CA GLU A 54 -18.17 -30.24 -33.80
C GLU A 54 -18.91 -29.11 -33.07
N GLY A 55 -18.34 -28.69 -31.93
CA GLY A 55 -17.91 -27.33 -31.62
C GLY A 55 -18.92 -26.19 -31.60
N THR A 56 -20.23 -26.42 -31.68
CA THR A 56 -21.23 -25.34 -31.70
C THR A 56 -22.24 -25.50 -30.57
N VAL A 57 -22.52 -24.38 -29.91
CA VAL A 57 -23.58 -24.28 -28.91
C VAL A 57 -24.58 -23.24 -29.41
N ASN A 58 -25.83 -23.65 -29.68
CA ASN A 58 -26.84 -22.81 -30.34
C ASN A 58 -26.40 -22.23 -31.70
N GLY A 59 -25.51 -22.92 -32.42
CA GLY A 59 -25.00 -22.48 -33.73
C GLY A 59 -23.85 -21.46 -33.67
N LEU A 60 -23.39 -21.08 -32.48
CA LEU A 60 -22.23 -20.22 -32.27
C LEU A 60 -21.07 -21.02 -31.66
N THR A 61 -19.84 -20.74 -32.11
CA THR A 61 -18.63 -21.23 -31.43
C THR A 61 -18.37 -20.42 -30.16
N GLY A 62 -17.51 -20.91 -29.26
CA GLY A 62 -17.10 -20.13 -28.09
C GLY A 62 -16.49 -18.78 -28.49
N LYS A 63 -15.69 -18.77 -29.55
CA LYS A 63 -15.12 -17.56 -30.16
C LYS A 63 -16.21 -16.57 -30.56
N ASP A 64 -17.25 -17.02 -31.27
CA ASP A 64 -18.33 -16.13 -31.73
C ASP A 64 -19.08 -15.50 -30.55
N VAL A 65 -19.30 -16.25 -29.47
CA VAL A 65 -19.92 -15.72 -28.25
C VAL A 65 -19.07 -14.61 -27.64
N ILE A 66 -17.75 -14.79 -27.55
CA ILE A 66 -16.86 -13.79 -26.94
C ILE A 66 -16.69 -12.57 -27.85
N VAL A 67 -16.53 -12.74 -29.16
CA VAL A 67 -16.49 -11.61 -30.10
C VAL A 67 -17.78 -10.78 -29.98
N ARG A 68 -18.94 -11.44 -29.94
CA ARG A 68 -20.24 -10.78 -29.74
C ARG A 68 -20.34 -10.07 -28.39
N TYR A 69 -19.72 -10.60 -27.34
CA TYR A 69 -19.66 -9.93 -26.03
C TYR A 69 -18.90 -8.59 -26.12
N TYR A 70 -17.74 -8.56 -26.78
CA TYR A 70 -16.96 -7.32 -26.95
C TYR A 70 -17.63 -6.31 -27.89
N GLU A 71 -18.30 -6.77 -28.95
CA GLU A 71 -19.12 -5.91 -29.82
C GLU A 71 -20.27 -5.28 -29.03
N ALA A 72 -20.96 -6.07 -28.21
CA ALA A 72 -22.01 -5.60 -27.31
C ALA A 72 -21.47 -4.65 -26.23
N TYR A 73 -20.25 -4.88 -25.74
CA TYR A 73 -19.57 -3.96 -24.82
C TYR A 73 -19.30 -2.61 -25.48
N ASN A 74 -18.67 -2.59 -26.66
CA ASN A 74 -18.30 -1.37 -27.37
C ASN A 74 -19.53 -0.55 -27.85
N SER A 75 -20.59 -1.23 -28.29
CA SER A 75 -21.87 -0.59 -28.62
C SER A 75 -22.69 -0.24 -27.39
N GLY A 76 -22.34 -0.83 -26.24
CA GLY A 76 -23.04 -0.61 -25.00
C GLY A 76 -24.43 -1.27 -24.95
N ASP A 77 -24.59 -2.39 -25.61
CA ASP A 77 -25.78 -3.22 -25.54
C ASP A 77 -25.72 -4.14 -24.32
N LEU A 78 -26.21 -3.61 -23.18
CA LEU A 78 -26.26 -4.37 -21.93
C LEU A 78 -27.24 -5.55 -21.98
N ASP A 79 -28.25 -5.50 -22.85
CA ASP A 79 -29.25 -6.56 -22.98
C ASP A 79 -28.65 -7.78 -23.68
N THR A 80 -27.88 -7.55 -24.75
CA THR A 80 -27.07 -8.61 -25.37
C THR A 80 -26.08 -9.18 -24.37
N ILE A 81 -25.33 -8.35 -23.63
CA ILE A 81 -24.40 -8.85 -22.61
C ILE A 81 -25.12 -9.70 -21.56
N ALA A 82 -26.26 -9.24 -21.04
CA ALA A 82 -27.04 -9.97 -20.05
C ALA A 82 -27.46 -11.37 -20.55
N SER A 83 -27.77 -11.50 -21.84
CA SER A 83 -28.14 -12.78 -22.47
C SER A 83 -26.98 -13.78 -22.55
N LEU A 84 -25.75 -13.27 -22.73
CA LEU A 84 -24.53 -14.07 -22.85
C LEU A 84 -23.98 -14.52 -21.50
N LEU A 85 -24.30 -13.85 -20.40
CA LEU A 85 -23.81 -14.21 -19.05
C LEU A 85 -24.67 -15.31 -18.42
N ALA A 86 -24.05 -16.31 -17.80
CA ALA A 86 -24.77 -17.27 -16.96
C ALA A 86 -25.31 -16.56 -15.69
N PRO A 87 -26.42 -17.05 -15.09
CA PRO A 87 -26.96 -16.45 -13.86
C PRO A 87 -25.96 -16.39 -12.70
N ASP A 88 -25.08 -17.40 -12.61
CA ASP A 88 -24.07 -17.61 -11.57
C ASP A 88 -22.65 -17.24 -12.04
N VAL A 89 -22.52 -16.35 -13.04
CA VAL A 89 -21.23 -15.95 -13.59
C VAL A 89 -20.28 -15.38 -12.52
N SER A 90 -19.00 -15.76 -12.58
CA SER A 90 -17.93 -15.12 -11.80
C SER A 90 -17.05 -14.30 -12.74
N TYR A 91 -17.08 -12.97 -12.58
CA TYR A 91 -16.30 -12.04 -13.38
C TYR A 91 -15.20 -11.41 -12.52
N HIS A 92 -13.94 -11.71 -12.83
CA HIS A 92 -12.80 -11.17 -12.09
C HIS A 92 -11.96 -10.25 -12.97
N ASP A 93 -12.16 -8.95 -12.81
CA ASP A 93 -11.22 -7.95 -13.29
C ASP A 93 -10.11 -7.79 -12.25
N MET A 94 -8.86 -8.08 -12.63
CA MET A 94 -7.71 -8.10 -11.71
C MET A 94 -7.28 -6.70 -11.23
N ILE A 95 -7.95 -5.63 -11.67
CA ILE A 95 -7.88 -4.32 -11.03
C ILE A 95 -8.54 -4.36 -9.64
N TYR A 96 -9.53 -5.22 -9.44
CA TYR A 96 -10.24 -5.42 -8.18
C TYR A 96 -9.73 -6.64 -7.41
N GLU A 97 -9.82 -6.56 -6.07
CA GLU A 97 -9.36 -7.62 -5.19
C GLU A 97 -10.24 -8.88 -5.27
N ASP A 98 -11.56 -8.69 -5.30
CA ASP A 98 -12.56 -9.76 -5.32
C ASP A 98 -13.36 -9.77 -6.64
N PRO A 99 -13.85 -10.94 -7.09
CA PRO A 99 -14.67 -11.05 -8.29
C PRO A 99 -16.10 -10.55 -8.07
N PHE A 100 -16.74 -10.06 -9.13
CA PHE A 100 -18.18 -9.82 -9.18
C PHE A 100 -18.90 -11.16 -9.42
N VAL A 101 -19.90 -11.48 -8.61
CA VAL A 101 -20.59 -12.77 -8.62
C VAL A 101 -22.08 -12.60 -8.94
N GLY A 102 -22.50 -13.29 -10.00
CA GLY A 102 -23.86 -13.27 -10.51
C GLY A 102 -24.09 -12.17 -11.54
N ARG A 103 -25.06 -12.42 -12.42
CA ARG A 103 -25.33 -11.57 -13.59
C ARG A 103 -25.63 -10.11 -13.21
N ASP A 104 -26.41 -9.89 -12.15
CA ASP A 104 -26.83 -8.54 -11.75
C ASP A 104 -25.65 -7.70 -11.25
N GLU A 105 -24.72 -8.30 -10.51
CA GLU A 105 -23.52 -7.61 -10.00
C GLU A 105 -22.61 -7.20 -11.16
N VAL A 106 -22.39 -8.09 -12.12
CA VAL A 106 -21.61 -7.80 -13.34
C VAL A 106 -22.25 -6.69 -14.15
N LEU A 107 -23.58 -6.72 -14.37
CA LEU A 107 -24.26 -5.65 -15.11
C LEU A 107 -24.21 -4.31 -14.39
N ASN A 108 -24.30 -4.28 -13.06
CA ASN A 108 -24.16 -3.05 -12.28
C ASN A 108 -22.74 -2.49 -12.36
N TYR A 109 -21.72 -3.36 -12.34
CA TYR A 109 -20.34 -2.99 -12.59
C TYR A 109 -20.18 -2.36 -13.98
N LEU A 110 -20.66 -3.01 -15.04
CA LEU A 110 -20.58 -2.50 -16.41
C LEU A 110 -21.31 -1.16 -16.58
N LYS A 111 -22.48 -0.98 -15.95
CA LYS A 111 -23.19 0.32 -15.91
C LYS A 111 -22.35 1.41 -15.25
N LYS A 112 -21.66 1.10 -14.16
CA LYS A 112 -20.76 2.05 -13.48
C LYS A 112 -19.58 2.42 -14.38
N VAL A 113 -18.95 1.44 -15.03
CA VAL A 113 -17.86 1.67 -15.98
C VAL A 113 -18.30 2.65 -17.07
N ARG A 114 -19.46 2.45 -17.69
CA ARG A 114 -19.98 3.35 -18.74
C ARG A 114 -20.33 4.77 -18.28
N ARG A 115 -20.62 4.97 -17.00
CA ARG A 115 -20.80 6.32 -16.43
C ARG A 115 -19.47 7.04 -16.20
N THR A 116 -18.38 6.29 -16.06
CA THR A 116 -17.08 6.82 -15.64
C THR A 116 -16.11 6.94 -16.82
N VAL A 117 -16.16 5.96 -17.74
CA VAL A 117 -15.28 5.83 -18.89
C VAL A 117 -15.92 6.51 -20.11
N PRO A 118 -15.19 7.40 -20.80
CA PRO A 118 -15.64 8.02 -22.05
C PRO A 118 -16.15 7.01 -23.08
N ALA A 119 -17.22 7.38 -23.81
CA ALA A 119 -17.88 6.49 -24.76
C ALA A 119 -17.07 6.19 -26.03
N ASP A 120 -16.02 6.96 -26.29
CA ASP A 120 -15.10 6.81 -27.41
C ASP A 120 -13.93 5.86 -27.10
N LEU A 121 -13.87 5.28 -25.89
CA LEU A 121 -12.94 4.21 -25.55
C LEU A 121 -13.52 2.85 -25.93
N GLN A 122 -12.85 2.16 -26.84
CA GLN A 122 -13.29 0.87 -27.36
C GLN A 122 -12.22 -0.19 -27.23
N PHE A 123 -12.65 -1.41 -26.91
CA PHE A 123 -11.79 -2.58 -26.96
C PHE A 123 -11.60 -3.03 -28.40
N VAL A 124 -10.35 -3.14 -28.82
CA VAL A 124 -9.97 -3.72 -30.11
C VAL A 124 -9.37 -5.09 -29.86
N ILE A 125 -9.97 -6.10 -30.48
CA ILE A 125 -9.52 -7.50 -30.37
C ILE A 125 -8.29 -7.68 -31.25
N GLU A 126 -7.17 -8.11 -30.66
CA GLU A 126 -5.95 -8.43 -31.39
C GLU A 126 -5.97 -9.89 -31.90
N ASP A 127 -6.30 -10.84 -31.02
CA ASP A 127 -6.39 -12.27 -31.36
C ASP A 127 -7.37 -13.01 -30.43
N VAL A 128 -7.94 -14.11 -30.91
CA VAL A 128 -8.89 -14.94 -30.17
C VAL A 128 -8.68 -16.42 -30.47
N THR A 129 -8.61 -17.24 -29.43
CA THR A 129 -8.44 -18.69 -29.58
C THR A 129 -9.69 -19.34 -30.20
N ASP A 130 -9.47 -20.37 -31.01
CA ASP A 130 -10.53 -21.13 -31.69
C ASP A 130 -10.37 -22.64 -31.42
N GLY A 131 -11.44 -23.42 -31.61
CA GLY A 131 -11.45 -24.88 -31.53
C GLY A 131 -11.98 -25.51 -30.24
N ASP A 132 -11.96 -24.82 -29.10
CA ASP A 132 -12.67 -25.25 -27.88
C ASP A 132 -13.98 -24.46 -27.71
N PRO A 133 -15.15 -25.11 -27.71
CA PRO A 133 -16.43 -24.41 -27.58
C PRO A 133 -16.68 -23.83 -26.17
N ARG A 134 -15.86 -24.18 -25.18
CA ARG A 134 -16.07 -23.81 -23.77
C ARG A 134 -14.94 -22.98 -23.16
N ALA A 135 -13.77 -22.92 -23.77
CA ALA A 135 -12.63 -22.15 -23.25
C ALA A 135 -12.11 -21.21 -24.33
N VAL A 136 -12.12 -19.91 -24.04
CA VAL A 136 -11.74 -18.88 -25.01
C VAL A 136 -10.77 -17.90 -24.35
N GLY A 137 -9.59 -17.75 -24.93
CA GLY A 137 -8.64 -16.69 -24.61
C GLY A 137 -8.68 -15.60 -25.68
N ILE A 138 -8.53 -14.35 -25.26
CA ILE A 138 -8.51 -13.19 -26.15
C ILE A 138 -7.41 -12.22 -25.70
N THR A 139 -6.75 -11.58 -26.66
CA THR A 139 -5.88 -10.42 -26.42
C THR A 139 -6.51 -9.19 -27.03
N TRP A 140 -6.36 -8.05 -26.37
CA TRP A 140 -6.99 -6.81 -26.77
C TRP A 140 -6.14 -5.60 -26.36
N HIS A 141 -6.41 -4.46 -26.98
CA HIS A 141 -5.98 -3.14 -26.53
C HIS A 141 -7.17 -2.19 -26.55
N VAL A 142 -7.04 -1.03 -25.90
CA VAL A 142 -8.08 0.00 -25.95
C VAL A 142 -7.64 1.11 -26.90
N GLU A 143 -8.56 1.57 -27.72
CA GLU A 143 -8.40 2.75 -28.57
C GLU A 143 -9.37 3.85 -28.13
N CYS A 144 -8.98 5.10 -28.34
CA CYS A 144 -9.76 6.30 -28.07
C CYS A 144 -10.05 7.02 -29.39
N GLY A 145 -11.32 7.32 -29.67
CA GLY A 145 -11.72 8.10 -30.85
C GLY A 145 -11.30 7.45 -32.17
N ASP A 146 -10.56 8.19 -33.00
CA ASP A 146 -10.14 7.81 -34.36
C ASP A 146 -8.99 6.78 -34.39
N GLY A 147 -9.10 5.71 -33.61
CA GLY A 147 -8.13 4.60 -33.58
C GLY A 147 -6.82 4.91 -32.86
N VAL A 148 -6.81 5.89 -31.96
CA VAL A 148 -5.62 6.22 -31.17
C VAL A 148 -5.48 5.22 -30.04
N VAL A 149 -4.43 4.40 -30.08
CA VAL A 149 -4.13 3.42 -29.01
C VAL A 149 -3.93 4.13 -27.67
N PHE A 150 -4.75 3.77 -26.68
CA PHE A 150 -4.66 4.32 -25.34
C PHE A 150 -3.41 3.75 -24.64
N PRO A 151 -2.54 4.57 -24.03
CA PRO A 151 -1.29 4.09 -23.44
C PRO A 151 -1.55 3.15 -22.25
N PHE A 152 -0.76 2.08 -22.16
CA PHE A 152 -0.84 1.06 -21.10
C PHE A 152 -2.20 0.37 -20.99
N SER A 153 -2.93 0.24 -22.11
CA SER A 153 -4.28 -0.33 -22.15
C SER A 153 -4.36 -1.72 -22.78
N ARG A 154 -3.23 -2.41 -22.95
CA ARG A 154 -3.24 -3.78 -23.47
C ARG A 154 -3.76 -4.71 -22.39
N GLY A 155 -4.34 -5.83 -22.81
CA GLY A 155 -4.81 -6.83 -21.89
C GLY A 155 -5.05 -8.17 -22.54
N CYS A 156 -5.35 -9.14 -21.68
CA CYS A 156 -5.87 -10.42 -22.12
C CYS A 156 -6.99 -10.87 -21.19
N SER A 157 -7.94 -11.60 -21.77
CA SER A 157 -9.08 -12.11 -21.04
C SER A 157 -9.26 -13.60 -21.30
N PHE A 158 -9.71 -14.32 -20.27
CA PHE A 158 -9.98 -15.75 -20.33
C PHE A 158 -11.42 -16.01 -19.92
N TYR A 159 -12.15 -16.72 -20.78
CA TYR A 159 -13.54 -17.04 -20.60
C TYR A 159 -13.78 -18.55 -20.54
N THR A 160 -14.70 -18.95 -19.67
CA THR A 160 -15.29 -20.29 -19.67
C THR A 160 -16.77 -20.18 -19.97
N LEU A 161 -17.27 -21.04 -20.85
CA LEU A 161 -18.67 -21.11 -21.23
C LEU A 161 -19.30 -22.44 -20.80
N ASN A 162 -20.59 -22.39 -20.46
CA ASN A 162 -21.39 -23.58 -20.21
C ASN A 162 -21.86 -24.23 -21.53
N PRO A 163 -22.45 -25.45 -21.49
CA PRO A 163 -23.00 -26.11 -22.67
C PRO A 163 -24.19 -25.40 -23.34
N ARG A 164 -24.65 -24.25 -22.83
CA ARG A 164 -25.66 -23.37 -23.44
C ARG A 164 -25.03 -22.13 -24.12
N GLY A 165 -23.71 -22.01 -24.10
CA GLY A 165 -22.98 -20.91 -24.74
C GLY A 165 -23.01 -19.64 -23.89
N GLN A 166 -23.24 -19.78 -22.58
CA GLN A 166 -23.24 -18.66 -21.65
C GLN A 166 -21.93 -18.62 -20.87
N ILE A 167 -21.40 -17.43 -20.65
CA ILE A 167 -20.16 -17.17 -19.90
C ILE A 167 -20.40 -17.47 -18.42
N THR A 168 -19.66 -18.43 -17.87
CA THR A 168 -19.67 -18.78 -16.44
C THR A 168 -18.51 -18.18 -15.68
N THR A 169 -17.36 -18.00 -16.34
CA THR A 169 -16.22 -17.32 -15.73
C THR A 169 -15.60 -16.36 -16.73
N ALA A 170 -15.26 -15.17 -16.27
CA ALA A 170 -14.44 -14.21 -17.00
C ALA A 170 -13.28 -13.80 -16.09
N ARG A 171 -12.07 -13.72 -16.65
CA ARG A 171 -10.91 -13.19 -15.96
C ARG A 171 -10.16 -12.24 -16.87
N ASP A 172 -10.07 -10.98 -16.46
CA ASP A 172 -9.41 -9.91 -17.22
C ASP A 172 -8.09 -9.53 -16.57
N LEU A 173 -7.04 -9.48 -17.38
CA LEU A 173 -5.72 -9.05 -16.99
C LEU A 173 -5.36 -7.79 -17.80
N VAL A 174 -5.31 -6.66 -17.11
CA VAL A 174 -4.98 -5.37 -17.70
C VAL A 174 -3.50 -5.05 -17.49
N GLU A 175 -2.84 -4.49 -18.51
CA GLU A 175 -1.47 -4.01 -18.42
C GLU A 175 -1.32 -3.01 -17.27
N SER A 176 -0.32 -3.23 -16.41
CA SER A 176 -0.01 -2.29 -15.34
C SER A 176 0.70 -1.07 -15.92
N ALA A 177 0.21 0.13 -15.59
CA ALA A 177 0.90 1.39 -15.87
C ALA A 177 2.29 1.45 -15.20
N ALA A 178 2.48 0.72 -14.10
CA ALA A 178 3.77 0.57 -13.45
C ALA A 178 4.51 -0.65 -14.01
N LYS A 179 5.66 -0.41 -14.66
CA LYS A 179 6.54 -1.46 -15.20
C LYS A 179 7.81 -1.59 -14.36
N PRO A 180 7.76 -2.23 -13.18
CA PRO A 180 8.89 -2.26 -12.24
C PRO A 180 10.11 -3.06 -12.73
N GLY A 181 10.00 -3.76 -13.88
CA GLY A 181 11.13 -4.37 -14.57
C GLY A 181 11.99 -5.26 -13.68
N SER A 182 13.31 -5.09 -13.77
CA SER A 182 14.28 -5.87 -12.98
C SER A 182 14.19 -5.62 -11.47
N THR A 183 13.62 -4.49 -11.03
CA THR A 183 13.43 -4.18 -9.61
C THR A 183 12.39 -5.09 -8.97
N ALA A 184 11.30 -5.41 -9.67
CA ALA A 184 10.34 -6.41 -9.20
C ALA A 184 10.98 -7.80 -9.06
N LEU A 185 11.87 -8.17 -9.98
CA LEU A 185 12.61 -9.44 -9.92
C LEU A 185 13.59 -9.46 -8.74
N LYS A 186 14.30 -8.36 -8.47
CA LYS A 186 15.18 -8.22 -7.30
C LYS A 186 14.39 -8.27 -5.99
N LEU A 187 13.24 -7.61 -5.93
CA LEU A 187 12.33 -7.69 -4.79
C LEU A 187 11.83 -9.11 -4.58
N LEU A 188 11.38 -9.79 -5.64
CA LEU A 188 10.97 -11.19 -5.57
C LEU A 188 12.11 -12.08 -5.08
N ALA A 189 13.33 -11.89 -5.58
CA ALA A 189 14.51 -12.62 -5.14
C ALA A 189 14.84 -12.35 -3.67
N ALA A 190 14.72 -11.10 -3.20
CA ALA A 190 14.94 -10.73 -1.81
C ALA A 190 13.84 -11.28 -0.87
N LEU A 191 12.60 -11.36 -1.35
CA LEU A 191 11.47 -11.93 -0.60
C LEU A 191 11.44 -13.46 -0.64
N THR A 192 12.09 -14.10 -1.62
CA THR A 192 12.07 -15.55 -1.81
C THR A 192 12.52 -16.34 -0.56
N PRO A 193 13.60 -15.97 0.16
CA PRO A 193 13.97 -16.62 1.41
C PRO A 193 12.88 -16.52 2.48
N VAL A 194 12.24 -15.34 2.60
CA VAL A 194 11.17 -15.07 3.56
C VAL A 194 9.91 -15.88 3.22
N VAL A 195 9.51 -15.88 1.95
CA VAL A 195 8.37 -16.67 1.45
C VAL A 195 8.61 -18.17 1.65
N ARG A 196 9.85 -18.64 1.43
CA ARG A 196 10.23 -20.04 1.69
C ARG A 196 10.20 -20.40 3.17
N GLN A 197 10.60 -19.48 4.05
CA GLN A 197 10.50 -19.65 5.50
C GLN A 197 9.04 -19.65 5.99
N LEU A 198 8.17 -18.84 5.38
CA LEU A 198 6.75 -18.79 5.69
C LEU A 198 6.01 -20.06 5.21
N GLY A 199 6.48 -20.75 4.18
CA GLY A 199 5.92 -22.03 3.73
C GLY A 199 4.42 -21.92 3.43
N PRO A 200 3.55 -22.81 3.94
CA PRO A 200 2.10 -22.72 3.78
C PRO A 200 1.48 -21.41 4.34
N ALA A 201 2.17 -20.69 5.22
CA ALA A 201 1.73 -19.38 5.72
C ALA A 201 1.94 -18.24 4.71
N ALA A 202 2.60 -18.49 3.58
CA ALA A 202 2.65 -17.55 2.46
C ALA A 202 1.37 -17.54 1.60
N HIS A 203 0.33 -18.29 2.00
CA HIS A 203 -0.97 -18.24 1.35
C HIS A 203 -1.50 -16.79 1.35
N PRO A 204 -2.12 -16.29 0.26
CA PRO A 204 -2.63 -14.92 0.18
C PRO A 204 -3.56 -14.56 1.34
N SER A 205 -4.39 -15.51 1.79
CA SER A 205 -5.29 -15.37 2.95
C SER A 205 -4.57 -15.18 4.29
N THR A 206 -3.32 -15.62 4.40
CA THR A 206 -2.46 -15.44 5.58
C THR A 206 -1.59 -14.19 5.44
N LEU A 207 -1.12 -13.86 4.22
CA LEU A 207 -0.45 -12.60 3.92
C LEU A 207 -1.36 -11.38 4.17
N LYS A 208 -2.66 -11.48 3.84
CA LYS A 208 -3.69 -10.48 4.18
C LYS A 208 -3.79 -10.22 5.70
N ARG A 209 -3.27 -11.12 6.54
CA ARG A 209 -3.30 -11.02 8.01
C ARG A 209 -1.97 -10.56 8.60
N LEU A 210 -0.89 -10.53 7.81
CA LEU A 210 0.38 -10.00 8.28
C LEU A 210 0.25 -8.48 8.43
N PRO A 211 0.84 -7.89 9.47
CA PRO A 211 0.75 -6.46 9.72
C PRO A 211 1.70 -5.69 8.79
N LEU A 212 1.53 -5.83 7.48
CA LEU A 212 2.50 -5.38 6.48
C LEU A 212 2.75 -3.87 6.56
N ALA A 213 1.72 -3.08 6.86
CA ALA A 213 1.85 -1.65 7.08
C ALA A 213 2.74 -1.34 8.29
N SER A 214 2.47 -1.95 9.46
CA SER A 214 3.33 -1.82 10.65
C SER A 214 4.77 -2.28 10.38
N ALA A 215 4.93 -3.44 9.74
CA ALA A 215 6.23 -3.99 9.40
C ALA A 215 7.02 -3.07 8.46
N ALA A 216 6.36 -2.46 7.48
CA ALA A 216 6.97 -1.50 6.58
C ALA A 216 7.42 -0.23 7.31
N VAL A 217 6.61 0.29 8.25
CA VAL A 217 6.99 1.46 9.05
C VAL A 217 8.13 1.14 10.03
N TRP A 218 8.15 -0.06 10.63
CA TRP A 218 9.30 -0.52 11.43
C TRP A 218 10.57 -0.69 10.60
N ALA A 219 10.48 -1.24 9.39
CA ALA A 219 11.61 -1.33 8.49
C ALA A 219 12.12 0.07 8.08
N PHE A 220 11.20 1.00 7.83
CA PHE A 220 11.53 2.41 7.61
C PHE A 220 12.23 3.02 8.84
N TYR A 221 11.75 2.75 10.05
CA TYR A 221 12.39 3.21 11.29
C TYR A 221 13.82 2.68 11.45
N LEU A 222 14.04 1.40 11.17
CA LEU A 222 15.36 0.79 11.19
C LEU A 222 16.28 1.45 10.17
N GLY A 223 15.80 1.70 8.95
CA GLY A 223 16.55 2.41 7.91
C GLY A 223 16.86 3.86 8.30
N TYR A 224 15.88 4.60 8.81
CA TYR A 224 16.04 5.95 9.32
C TYR A 224 17.08 6.01 10.44
N THR A 225 16.96 5.13 11.45
CA THR A 225 17.90 5.09 12.58
C THR A 225 19.30 4.70 12.12
N ALA A 226 19.42 3.69 11.24
CA ALA A 226 20.70 3.26 10.72
C ALA A 226 21.40 4.34 9.87
N TYR A 227 20.65 5.09 9.05
CA TYR A 227 21.22 6.10 8.15
C TYR A 227 21.41 7.46 8.85
N ILE A 228 20.34 8.00 9.44
CA ILE A 228 20.33 9.34 10.05
C ILE A 228 21.05 9.32 11.39
N MET A 229 20.68 8.42 12.31
CA MET A 229 21.19 8.50 13.69
C MET A 229 22.58 7.88 13.85
N LEU A 230 22.78 6.67 13.32
CA LEU A 230 23.98 5.87 13.58
C LEU A 230 24.98 5.85 12.43
N GLY A 231 24.54 6.18 11.22
CA GLY A 231 25.36 6.11 10.01
C GLY A 231 26.30 7.29 9.85
N THR A 232 27.41 7.06 9.16
CA THR A 232 28.37 8.11 8.77
C THR A 232 28.07 8.69 7.37
N GLY A 233 27.05 8.17 6.67
CA GLY A 233 26.72 8.57 5.30
C GLY A 233 25.84 9.81 5.18
N ALA A 234 25.21 10.26 6.26
CA ALA A 234 24.45 11.50 6.29
C ALA A 234 25.38 12.68 6.74
N PRO A 235 25.03 13.96 6.52
CA PRO A 235 25.92 15.10 6.83
C PRO A 235 26.16 15.37 8.33
N GLY A 236 27.40 15.60 8.76
CA GLY A 236 27.75 15.81 10.17
C GLY A 236 28.00 14.52 10.97
N SER A 237 28.36 14.65 12.25
CA SER A 237 28.72 13.51 13.10
C SER A 237 27.52 12.63 13.48
N PRO A 238 27.66 11.30 13.57
CA PRO A 238 26.61 10.42 14.08
C PRO A 238 26.19 10.76 15.51
N ALA A 239 24.98 10.36 15.90
CA ALA A 239 24.37 10.70 17.19
C ALA A 239 25.21 10.30 18.42
N TYR A 240 25.92 9.16 18.33
CA TYR A 240 26.79 8.68 19.43
C TYR A 240 28.10 9.46 19.56
N ASN A 241 28.41 10.34 18.61
CA ASN A 241 29.61 11.18 18.60
C ASN A 241 29.24 12.63 18.27
N THR A 242 28.12 13.10 18.80
CA THR A 242 27.65 14.49 18.61
C THR A 242 28.61 15.45 19.32
N PRO A 243 29.13 16.49 18.63
CA PRO A 243 29.98 17.49 19.26
C PRO A 243 29.25 18.21 20.40
N PRO A 244 29.94 18.56 21.50
CA PRO A 244 29.33 19.28 22.62
C PRO A 244 28.66 20.60 22.22
N GLU A 245 29.21 21.29 21.21
CA GLU A 245 28.71 22.56 20.71
C GLU A 245 27.31 22.41 20.09
N VAL A 246 27.08 21.31 19.38
CA VAL A 246 25.77 20.98 18.79
C VAL A 246 24.76 20.64 19.89
N LEU A 247 25.18 19.92 20.94
CA LEU A 247 24.30 19.64 22.09
C LEU A 247 23.93 20.92 22.85
N GLN A 248 24.87 21.86 22.94
CA GLN A 248 24.67 23.15 23.59
C GLN A 248 23.74 24.06 22.77
N GLU A 249 23.88 24.09 21.44
CA GLU A 249 22.96 24.78 20.53
C GLU A 249 21.52 24.27 20.72
N VAL A 250 21.32 22.95 20.68
CA VAL A 250 19.99 22.33 20.89
C VAL A 250 19.43 22.65 22.28
N LEU A 251 20.26 22.66 23.31
CA LEU A 251 19.84 23.05 24.66
C LEU A 251 19.37 24.52 24.69
N TYR A 252 20.10 25.43 24.04
CA TYR A 252 19.74 26.84 23.99
C TYR A 252 18.47 27.09 23.19
N GLU A 253 18.30 26.42 22.06
CA GLU A 253 17.05 26.43 21.31
C GLU A 253 15.88 25.89 22.14
N SER A 254 16.13 24.85 22.95
CA SER A 254 15.14 24.30 23.88
C SER A 254 14.79 25.26 25.02
N LEU A 255 15.72 26.09 25.50
CA LEU A 255 15.41 27.15 26.47
C LEU A 255 14.55 28.26 25.83
N ASN A 256 14.72 28.51 24.54
CA ASN A 256 13.95 29.48 23.78
C ASN A 256 12.69 28.87 23.14
N PHE A 257 12.19 27.77 23.69
CA PHE A 257 11.00 27.07 23.19
C PHE A 257 9.80 28.02 23.03
N PHE A 258 9.22 27.99 21.84
CA PHE A 258 8.14 28.86 21.34
C PHE A 258 8.39 30.36 21.51
N TYR A 259 9.65 30.77 21.59
CA TYR A 259 10.08 32.14 21.87
C TYR A 259 9.55 32.70 23.20
N ILE A 260 9.01 31.83 24.08
CA ILE A 260 8.40 32.24 25.34
C ILE A 260 9.46 32.90 26.21
N ASN A 261 10.58 32.22 26.42
CA ASN A 261 11.65 32.73 27.27
C ASN A 261 12.24 34.06 26.75
N ILE A 262 12.37 34.22 25.42
CA ILE A 262 12.80 35.47 24.81
C ILE A 262 11.80 36.60 25.08
N GLY A 263 10.50 36.31 24.96
CA GLY A 263 9.45 37.28 25.27
C GLY A 263 9.40 37.66 26.75
N LEU A 264 9.59 36.70 27.67
CA LEU A 264 9.62 36.96 29.10
C LEU A 264 10.84 37.81 29.49
N ASP A 265 12.02 37.50 28.93
CA ASP A 265 13.25 38.27 29.11
C ASP A 265 13.09 39.72 28.62
N ALA A 266 12.43 39.91 27.46
CA ALA A 266 12.09 41.25 26.95
C ALA A 266 11.14 42.05 27.87
N LEU A 267 10.37 41.36 28.73
CA LEU A 267 9.51 41.96 29.76
C LEU A 267 10.23 42.12 31.11
N GLY A 268 11.52 41.79 31.20
CA GLY A 268 12.32 41.86 32.42
C GLY A 268 12.14 40.67 33.36
N TRP A 269 11.56 39.56 32.89
CA TRP A 269 11.37 38.34 33.67
C TRP A 269 12.09 37.14 33.02
N ALA A 270 13.31 36.82 33.47
CA ALA A 270 14.11 35.73 32.93
C ALA A 270 14.35 34.62 33.97
N PRO A 271 13.39 33.68 34.17
CA PRO A 271 13.54 32.58 35.12
C PRO A 271 14.62 31.57 34.70
N VAL A 272 14.97 31.52 33.42
CA VAL A 272 16.06 30.71 32.85
C VAL A 272 16.87 31.56 31.86
N PRO A 273 18.13 31.19 31.56
CA PRO A 273 18.96 31.95 30.63
C PRO A 273 18.31 32.06 29.23
N SER A 274 18.14 33.29 28.76
CA SER A 274 17.74 33.61 27.39
C SER A 274 19.00 33.80 26.55
N VAL A 275 19.47 32.73 25.91
CA VAL A 275 20.71 32.74 25.12
C VAL A 275 20.37 32.88 23.65
N ALA A 276 20.96 33.84 22.95
CA ALA A 276 20.70 34.03 21.53
C ALA A 276 21.27 32.87 20.69
N CYS A 277 20.42 32.24 19.88
CA CYS A 277 20.79 31.26 18.87
C CYS A 277 20.77 31.89 17.47
N HIS A 278 21.40 31.21 16.50
CA HIS A 278 21.31 31.66 15.11
C HIS A 278 19.85 31.61 14.63
N PRO A 279 19.31 32.70 14.02
CA PRO A 279 17.87 32.83 13.77
C PRO A 279 17.29 31.74 12.87
N VAL A 280 18.09 31.19 11.93
CA VAL A 280 17.65 30.10 11.04
C VAL A 280 17.43 28.78 11.80
N SER A 281 18.34 28.42 12.70
CA SER A 281 18.25 27.16 13.44
C SER A 281 17.16 27.22 14.51
N GLU A 282 17.13 28.32 15.27
CA GLU A 282 16.07 28.57 16.25
C GLU A 282 14.67 28.64 15.62
N ALA A 283 14.56 29.17 14.40
CA ALA A 283 13.33 29.14 13.62
C ALA A 283 12.92 27.74 13.20
N LEU A 284 13.85 26.95 12.65
CA LEU A 284 13.57 25.57 12.25
C LEU A 284 13.11 24.73 13.44
N PHE A 285 13.81 24.82 14.57
CA PHE A 285 13.47 24.12 15.80
C PHE A 285 12.03 24.44 16.26
N ASN A 286 11.71 25.72 16.40
CA ASN A 286 10.39 26.15 16.87
C ASN A 286 9.28 25.86 15.87
N PHE A 287 9.55 25.93 14.57
CA PHE A 287 8.59 25.58 13.53
C PHE A 287 8.21 24.10 13.58
N VAL A 288 9.19 23.20 13.69
CA VAL A 288 8.94 21.76 13.81
C VAL A 288 8.20 21.44 15.11
N ALA A 289 8.61 22.05 16.23
CA ALA A 289 7.90 21.88 17.50
C ALA A 289 6.44 22.37 17.45
N ALA A 290 6.17 23.48 16.75
CA ALA A 290 4.81 23.97 16.54
C ALA A 290 3.98 23.01 15.69
N TRP A 291 4.61 22.33 14.73
CA TRP A 291 3.96 21.27 13.96
C TRP A 291 3.63 20.05 14.83
N SER A 292 4.58 19.61 15.66
CA SER A 292 4.38 18.53 16.64
C SER A 292 3.24 18.84 17.60
N LEU A 293 3.14 20.09 18.06
CA LEU A 293 2.05 20.54 18.94
C LEU A 293 0.69 20.25 18.30
N MET A 294 0.51 20.67 17.05
CA MET A 294 -0.74 20.52 16.31
C MET A 294 -1.15 19.06 16.04
N ALA A 295 -0.23 18.09 16.17
CA ALA A 295 -0.56 16.68 15.97
C ALA A 295 -1.46 16.10 17.08
N LEU A 296 -1.36 16.61 18.31
CA LEU A 296 -2.03 16.01 19.49
C LEU A 296 -3.56 15.87 19.33
N PRO A 297 -4.33 16.89 18.92
CA PRO A 297 -5.77 16.74 18.67
C PRO A 297 -6.10 15.58 17.73
N TYR A 298 -5.36 15.42 16.65
CA TYR A 298 -5.58 14.32 15.70
C TYR A 298 -5.21 12.97 16.28
N MET A 299 -4.10 12.89 17.02
CA MET A 299 -3.68 11.64 17.68
C MET A 299 -4.72 11.17 18.70
N LEU A 300 -5.32 12.09 19.46
CA LEU A 300 -6.37 11.76 20.44
C LEU A 300 -7.70 11.38 19.78
N SER A 301 -8.02 11.96 18.63
CA SER A 301 -9.24 11.66 17.87
C SER A 301 -9.13 10.43 16.97
N ASP A 302 -7.91 9.92 16.75
CA ASP A 302 -7.66 8.79 15.88
C ASP A 302 -7.98 7.45 16.55
N GLY A 303 -8.94 6.72 15.98
CA GLY A 303 -9.39 5.44 16.53
C GLY A 303 -8.29 4.38 16.55
N ARG A 304 -7.45 4.33 15.50
CA ARG A 304 -6.32 3.38 15.40
C ARG A 304 -5.27 3.57 16.50
N SER A 305 -5.23 4.75 17.11
CA SER A 305 -4.27 5.10 18.15
C SER A 305 -4.75 4.73 19.56
N ARG A 306 -6.05 4.43 19.75
CA ARG A 306 -6.62 4.11 21.08
C ARG A 306 -5.96 2.91 21.77
N LYS A 307 -5.49 1.93 20.99
CA LYS A 307 -4.77 0.75 21.51
C LYS A 307 -3.42 1.08 22.16
N LEU A 308 -2.90 2.30 21.96
CA LEU A 308 -1.60 2.75 22.48
C LEU A 308 -1.70 3.36 23.89
N GLY A 309 -2.53 2.75 24.75
CA GLY A 309 -2.70 3.20 26.15
C GLY A 309 -3.72 4.32 26.35
N GLY A 310 -4.71 4.44 25.45
CA GLY A 310 -5.75 5.47 25.53
C GLY A 310 -5.18 6.88 25.51
N SER A 311 -5.94 7.87 26.00
CA SER A 311 -5.52 9.28 25.95
C SER A 311 -4.21 9.55 26.68
N GLY A 312 -3.95 8.88 27.82
CA GLY A 312 -2.71 9.04 28.57
C GLY A 312 -1.47 8.54 27.82
N GLY A 313 -1.56 7.35 27.22
CA GLY A 313 -0.48 6.80 26.39
C GLY A 313 -0.21 7.64 25.13
N ILE A 314 -1.26 8.20 24.52
CA ILE A 314 -1.13 9.12 23.39
C ILE A 314 -0.43 10.42 23.77
N VAL A 315 -0.75 11.00 24.93
CA VAL A 315 -0.04 12.19 25.43
C VAL A 315 1.43 11.85 25.69
N ALA A 316 1.75 10.67 26.22
CA ALA A 316 3.15 10.25 26.41
C ALA A 316 3.91 10.13 25.08
N TRP A 317 3.30 9.50 24.06
CA TRP A 317 3.87 9.44 22.71
C TRP A 317 4.08 10.84 22.13
N TRP A 318 3.06 11.69 22.23
CA TRP A 318 3.11 13.06 21.74
C TRP A 318 4.22 13.87 22.44
N THR A 319 4.39 13.74 23.75
CA THR A 319 5.51 14.37 24.47
C THR A 319 6.86 13.90 23.94
N GLY A 320 7.02 12.59 23.66
CA GLY A 320 8.23 12.08 23.00
C GLY A 320 8.44 12.70 21.62
N ILE A 321 7.37 12.87 20.83
CA ILE A 321 7.41 13.50 19.50
C ILE A 321 7.76 15.00 19.60
N MET A 322 7.30 15.70 20.63
CA MET A 322 7.61 17.12 20.82
C MET A 322 9.10 17.38 20.95
N PHE A 323 9.84 16.50 21.63
CA PHE A 323 11.26 16.70 21.94
C PHE A 323 12.22 15.89 21.06
N LEU A 324 11.75 14.77 20.50
CA LEU A 324 12.58 13.84 19.73
C LEU A 324 11.93 13.41 18.41
N THR A 325 10.95 14.18 17.94
CA THR A 325 10.37 14.13 16.59
C THR A 325 10.23 12.70 16.06
N ASN A 326 10.95 12.32 15.01
CA ASN A 326 10.81 11.03 14.33
C ASN A 326 11.41 9.84 15.07
N VAL A 327 12.23 10.06 16.10
CA VAL A 327 12.65 8.99 17.02
C VAL A 327 11.41 8.39 17.71
N PHE A 328 10.40 9.21 18.01
CA PHE A 328 9.14 8.74 18.60
C PHE A 328 7.99 8.67 17.60
N TYR A 329 7.94 9.54 16.59
CA TYR A 329 6.83 9.59 15.64
C TYR A 329 6.75 8.32 14.79
N ILE A 330 7.89 7.83 14.28
CA ILE A 330 7.88 6.65 13.41
C ILE A 330 7.49 5.39 14.22
N PRO A 331 8.04 5.10 15.41
CA PRO A 331 7.55 4.00 16.24
C PRO A 331 6.07 4.13 16.62
N TYR A 332 5.60 5.35 16.93
CA TYR A 332 4.18 5.61 17.15
C TYR A 332 3.34 5.19 15.94
N LEU A 333 3.73 5.61 14.73
CA LEU A 333 3.03 5.26 13.48
C LEU A 333 3.07 3.76 13.19
N ALA A 334 4.19 3.10 13.51
CA ALA A 334 4.34 1.65 13.35
C ALA A 334 3.36 0.91 14.25
N GLN A 335 3.27 1.30 15.52
CA GLN A 335 2.33 0.70 16.47
C GLN A 335 0.88 1.07 16.16
N ARG A 336 0.61 2.29 15.69
CA ARG A 336 -0.72 2.70 15.19
C ARG A 336 -1.17 1.81 14.03
N ALA A 337 -0.26 1.45 13.13
CA ALA A 337 -0.52 0.58 11.98
C ALA A 337 -0.60 -0.92 12.32
N ALA A 338 -0.30 -1.31 13.57
CA ALA A 338 -0.43 -2.70 13.98
C ALA A 338 -1.91 -3.16 14.01
N PRO A 339 -2.19 -4.46 13.88
CA PRO A 339 -3.56 -4.97 13.97
C PRO A 339 -4.16 -4.67 15.34
N GLU A 340 -5.49 -4.55 15.39
CA GLU A 340 -6.18 -4.39 16.67
C GLU A 340 -6.05 -5.64 17.54
N PRO A 341 -5.84 -5.48 18.85
CA PRO A 341 -5.76 -6.61 19.77
C PRO A 341 -7.10 -7.35 19.82
N VAL A 342 -7.06 -8.67 19.78
CA VAL A 342 -8.26 -9.51 19.96
C VAL A 342 -8.66 -9.45 21.43
N THR A 343 -9.80 -8.83 21.74
CA THR A 343 -10.34 -8.85 23.10
C THR A 343 -10.77 -10.29 23.43
N PRO A 344 -10.19 -10.94 24.46
CA PRO A 344 -10.70 -12.24 24.88
C PRO A 344 -12.12 -12.05 25.39
N THR A 345 -13.08 -12.72 24.77
CA THR A 345 -14.47 -12.76 25.22
C THR A 345 -14.48 -13.19 26.68
N SER A 346 -14.84 -12.29 27.58
CA SER A 346 -15.08 -12.63 28.99
C SER A 346 -16.31 -13.53 29.04
N GLY A 347 -16.08 -14.84 28.94
CA GLY A 347 -17.10 -15.86 29.10
C GLY A 347 -17.58 -15.88 30.54
N SER A 348 -18.76 -15.31 30.78
CA SER A 348 -19.63 -15.72 31.87
C SER A 348 -20.05 -17.17 31.62
N GLY A 349 -19.69 -18.11 32.51
CA GLY A 349 -20.23 -19.47 32.45
C GLY A 349 -19.39 -20.55 33.14
N SER A 350 -19.72 -20.79 34.40
CA SER A 350 -19.65 -22.07 35.12
C SER A 350 -18.41 -22.96 34.97
N SER A 351 -17.64 -23.01 36.06
CA SER A 351 -16.78 -24.12 36.44
C SER A 351 -17.51 -25.47 36.38
N SER A 352 -17.01 -26.38 35.52
CA SER A 352 -17.20 -27.82 35.71
C SER A 352 -15.89 -28.55 35.36
N SER A 353 -15.32 -29.14 36.39
CA SER A 353 -14.17 -30.05 36.39
C SER A 353 -14.44 -31.32 35.56
N GLY A 354 -13.46 -31.78 34.78
CA GLY A 354 -13.50 -33.13 34.19
C GLY A 354 -12.44 -33.43 33.14
N SER A 355 -11.47 -34.27 33.54
CA SER A 355 -10.60 -35.17 32.77
C SER A 355 -9.80 -34.65 31.56
N SER A 356 -8.47 -34.74 31.73
CA SER A 356 -7.45 -34.69 30.68
C SER A 356 -7.60 -35.83 29.68
N THR A 357 -7.88 -35.50 28.43
CA THR A 357 -7.59 -36.37 27.28
C THR A 357 -6.99 -35.49 26.18
N THR A 358 -5.74 -35.74 25.87
CA THR A 358 -4.93 -34.99 24.90
C THR A 358 -5.44 -35.28 23.49
N ALA A 359 -6.46 -34.55 23.04
CA ALA A 359 -6.85 -34.50 21.65
C ALA A 359 -5.86 -33.64 20.86
N PRO A 360 -5.55 -33.96 19.58
CA PRO A 360 -4.74 -33.09 18.75
C PRO A 360 -5.43 -31.72 18.66
N GLN A 361 -4.68 -30.65 18.94
CA GLN A 361 -5.14 -29.27 18.82
C GLN A 361 -5.73 -29.06 17.42
N ARG A 362 -7.05 -29.12 17.32
CA ARG A 362 -7.79 -28.60 16.17
C ARG A 362 -7.46 -27.11 16.16
N GLN A 363 -6.68 -26.66 15.18
CA GLN A 363 -6.37 -25.25 14.98
C GLN A 363 -7.69 -24.48 15.11
N GLN A 364 -7.84 -23.71 16.18
CA GLN A 364 -8.98 -22.81 16.31
C GLN A 364 -8.95 -21.93 15.06
N PRO A 365 -10.08 -21.72 14.37
CA PRO A 365 -10.15 -20.75 13.30
C PRO A 365 -9.64 -19.43 13.86
N GLN A 366 -8.43 -19.02 13.46
CA GLN A 366 -7.86 -17.76 13.91
C GLN A 366 -8.77 -16.67 13.38
N VAL A 367 -9.55 -16.06 14.28
CA VAL A 367 -10.47 -14.98 13.96
C VAL A 367 -9.64 -13.80 13.44
N PRO A 368 -9.97 -13.22 12.27
CA PRO A 368 -9.26 -12.03 11.78
C PRO A 368 -9.33 -10.90 12.83
N PRO A 369 -8.28 -10.06 12.92
CA PRO A 369 -8.28 -8.95 13.87
C PRO A 369 -9.49 -8.03 13.59
N PRO A 370 -10.13 -7.49 14.63
CA PRO A 370 -11.28 -6.62 14.45
C PRO A 370 -10.88 -5.34 13.69
N PRO A 371 -11.82 -4.68 12.99
CA PRO A 371 -11.55 -3.40 12.36
C PRO A 371 -11.20 -2.35 13.43
N PRO A 372 -10.37 -1.35 13.09
CA PRO A 372 -10.05 -0.27 14.02
C PRO A 372 -11.32 0.51 14.40
N PRO A 373 -11.40 1.01 15.64
CA PRO A 373 -12.54 1.81 16.05
C PRO A 373 -12.61 3.09 15.20
N PRO A 374 -13.81 3.66 15.00
CA PRO A 374 -13.96 4.90 14.23
C PRO A 374 -13.28 6.07 14.94
N ASN A 375 -12.85 7.03 14.14
CA ASN A 375 -12.31 8.29 14.66
C ASN A 375 -13.41 9.06 15.39
N SER A 376 -13.03 9.71 16.50
CA SER A 376 -13.91 10.67 17.17
C SER A 376 -13.76 12.06 16.54
N PRO A 377 -14.73 12.96 16.72
CA PRO A 377 -14.56 14.37 16.38
C PRO A 377 -13.31 14.97 17.03
N LEU A 378 -12.77 16.03 16.44
CA LEU A 378 -11.70 16.80 17.07
C LEU A 378 -12.19 17.39 18.40
N PRO A 379 -11.32 17.45 19.43
CA PRO A 379 -11.70 18.05 20.71
C PRO A 379 -12.08 19.53 20.54
N PRO A 380 -13.00 20.08 21.37
CA PRO A 380 -13.47 21.47 21.23
C PRO A 380 -12.36 22.52 21.41
N TRP A 381 -11.25 22.14 22.05
CA TRP A 381 -10.06 22.96 22.26
C TRP A 381 -9.04 22.86 21.11
N SER A 382 -9.31 22.07 20.06
CA SER A 382 -8.43 21.96 18.89
C SER A 382 -8.07 23.31 18.25
N PRO A 383 -8.95 24.34 18.21
CA PRO A 383 -8.59 25.64 17.65
C PRO A 383 -7.45 26.33 18.41
N VAL A 384 -7.29 26.08 19.72
CA VAL A 384 -6.19 26.65 20.49
C VAL A 384 -4.86 26.09 19.98
N PHE A 385 -4.79 24.79 19.71
CA PHE A 385 -3.59 24.16 19.16
C PHE A 385 -3.27 24.65 17.75
N GLY A 386 -4.30 24.81 16.90
CA GLY A 386 -4.14 25.38 15.56
C GLY A 386 -3.66 26.84 15.61
N ALA A 387 -4.23 27.66 16.48
CA ALA A 387 -3.87 29.08 16.65
C ALA A 387 -2.43 29.22 17.18
N THR A 388 -2.08 28.49 18.24
CA THR A 388 -0.73 28.52 18.81
C THR A 388 0.30 28.01 17.80
N GLY A 389 0.02 26.88 17.14
CA GLY A 389 0.91 26.34 16.11
C GLY A 389 1.14 27.33 14.98
N LEU A 390 0.07 27.93 14.44
CA LEU A 390 0.16 28.92 13.37
C LEU A 390 0.94 30.17 13.81
N LEU A 391 0.67 30.69 15.01
CA LEU A 391 1.36 31.86 15.55
C LEU A 391 2.86 31.61 15.67
N VAL A 392 3.26 30.49 16.28
CA VAL A 392 4.67 30.13 16.43
C VAL A 392 5.30 29.90 15.06
N GLY A 393 4.66 29.18 14.14
CA GLY A 393 5.22 28.92 12.82
C GLY A 393 5.40 30.18 11.96
N LEU A 394 4.43 31.10 11.97
CA LEU A 394 4.58 32.41 11.30
C LEU A 394 5.67 33.26 11.94
N THR A 395 5.77 33.21 13.28
CA THR A 395 6.86 33.84 14.02
C THR A 395 8.19 33.27 13.60
N SER A 396 8.33 31.95 13.50
CA SER A 396 9.56 31.28 13.04
C SER A 396 9.96 31.68 11.62
N ILE A 397 9.00 31.81 10.70
CA ILE A 397 9.29 32.31 9.35
C ILE A 397 9.81 33.75 9.42
N GLY A 398 9.14 34.64 10.16
CA GLY A 398 9.62 36.01 10.36
C GLY A 398 10.99 36.06 11.05
N TRP A 399 11.23 35.17 12.02
CA TRP A 399 12.45 35.05 12.79
C TRP A 399 13.64 34.67 11.90
N ALA A 400 13.46 33.63 11.08
CA ALA A 400 14.44 33.18 10.11
C ALA A 400 14.80 34.27 9.09
N LEU A 401 13.87 35.17 8.76
CA LEU A 401 14.08 36.21 7.75
C LEU A 401 14.65 37.52 8.30
N ALA A 402 14.26 37.94 9.51
CA ALA A 402 14.51 39.31 9.97
C ALA A 402 14.95 39.45 11.44
N ALA A 403 14.75 38.44 12.30
CA ALA A 403 15.15 38.58 13.70
C ALA A 403 16.67 38.52 13.87
N ARG A 404 17.20 39.22 14.89
CA ARG A 404 18.63 39.26 15.24
C ARG A 404 19.52 39.77 14.09
N PRO A 405 19.49 41.08 13.76
CA PRO A 405 20.28 41.66 12.68
C PRO A 405 21.80 41.46 12.86
N GLU A 406 22.27 41.20 14.08
CA GLU A 406 23.65 40.86 14.40
C GLU A 406 24.16 39.58 13.70
N TYR A 407 23.28 38.71 13.20
CA TYR A 407 23.64 37.51 12.41
C TYR A 407 23.60 37.75 10.89
N GLY A 408 23.48 39.01 10.44
CA GLY A 408 23.51 39.37 9.04
C GLY A 408 22.17 39.28 8.31
N GLY A 409 22.24 39.54 7.00
CA GLY A 409 21.09 39.60 6.10
C GLY A 409 20.73 38.24 5.52
N LEU A 410 19.89 38.25 4.48
CA LEU A 410 19.38 37.03 3.85
C LEU A 410 20.48 36.19 3.20
N ALA A 411 21.55 36.82 2.69
CA ALA A 411 22.66 36.11 2.07
C ALA A 411 23.45 35.30 3.10
N GLU A 412 23.81 35.92 4.22
CA GLU A 412 24.53 35.28 5.32
C GLU A 412 23.70 34.15 5.94
N ARG A 413 22.39 34.36 6.10
CA ARG A 413 21.46 33.33 6.59
C ARG A 413 21.39 32.13 5.65
N MET A 414 21.38 32.36 4.34
CA MET A 414 21.41 31.28 3.35
C MET A 414 22.74 30.54 3.37
N SER A 415 23.86 31.25 3.50
CA SER A 415 25.18 30.62 3.68
C SER A 415 25.22 29.74 4.93
N TYR A 416 24.76 30.25 6.08
CA TYR A 416 24.63 29.46 7.31
C TYR A 416 23.75 28.23 7.10
N PHE A 417 22.58 28.37 6.45
CA PHE A 417 21.69 27.24 6.19
C PHE A 417 22.40 26.13 5.41
N ILE A 418 23.07 26.49 4.32
CA ILE A 418 23.77 25.52 3.45
C ILE A 418 24.93 24.86 4.19
N GLU A 419 25.73 25.65 4.91
CA GLU A 419 26.86 25.12 5.68
C GLU A 419 26.39 24.16 6.78
N THR A 420 25.44 24.60 7.60
CA THR A 420 24.91 23.83 8.73
C THR A 420 24.19 22.57 8.27
N MET A 421 23.44 22.61 7.17
CA MET A 421 22.82 21.41 6.57
C MET A 421 23.87 20.34 6.18
N ASN A 422 25.08 20.75 5.79
CA ASN A 422 26.14 19.83 5.36
C ASN A 422 27.09 19.41 6.49
N SER A 423 27.11 20.11 7.62
CA SER A 423 28.07 19.89 8.72
C SER A 423 27.41 19.44 10.03
N ASN A 424 26.13 19.74 10.25
CA ASN A 424 25.42 19.48 11.50
C ASN A 424 24.32 18.43 11.31
N ARG A 425 24.50 17.27 11.97
CA ARG A 425 23.57 16.12 11.93
C ARG A 425 22.19 16.45 12.46
N VAL A 426 22.10 17.22 13.55
CA VAL A 426 20.83 17.52 14.21
C VAL A 426 20.01 18.47 13.34
N PHE A 427 20.65 19.52 12.81
CA PHE A 427 20.02 20.43 11.86
C PHE A 427 19.55 19.71 10.59
N TYR A 428 20.41 18.85 10.02
CA TYR A 428 20.03 18.01 8.89
C TYR A 428 18.85 17.10 9.21
N ALA A 429 18.83 16.48 10.40
CA ALA A 429 17.72 15.64 10.84
C ALA A 429 16.41 16.42 10.95
N PHE A 430 16.42 17.65 11.47
CA PHE A 430 15.21 18.50 11.50
C PHE A 430 14.65 18.82 10.12
N LEU A 431 15.51 19.00 9.10
CA LEU A 431 15.06 19.20 7.72
C LEU A 431 14.42 17.93 7.14
N VAL A 432 15.06 16.79 7.32
CA VAL A 432 14.50 15.49 6.92
C VAL A 432 13.17 15.24 7.64
N ASP A 433 13.12 15.55 8.94
CA ASP A 433 11.94 15.38 9.77
C ASP A 433 10.79 16.27 9.30
N SER A 434 11.06 17.52 8.94
CA SER A 434 10.07 18.42 8.34
C SER A 434 9.47 17.83 7.07
N GLY A 435 10.29 17.23 6.20
CA GLY A 435 9.82 16.54 5.00
C GLY A 435 8.95 15.31 5.32
N LEU A 436 9.33 14.53 6.33
CA LEU A 436 8.56 13.36 6.77
C LEU A 436 7.24 13.77 7.46
N TYR A 437 7.21 14.90 8.15
CA TYR A 437 5.99 15.44 8.77
C TYR A 437 4.91 15.76 7.74
N CYS A 438 5.27 16.15 6.51
CA CYS A 438 4.31 16.25 5.40
C CYS A 438 3.56 14.93 5.18
N VAL A 439 4.30 13.81 5.21
CA VAL A 439 3.76 12.45 5.02
C VAL A 439 2.93 12.05 6.24
N TRP A 440 3.44 12.27 7.45
CA TRP A 440 2.75 11.90 8.69
C TRP A 440 1.46 12.68 8.89
N GLN A 441 1.47 13.98 8.58
CA GLN A 441 0.27 14.80 8.51
C GLN A 441 -0.76 14.18 7.57
N ALA A 442 -0.37 13.84 6.35
CA ALA A 442 -1.27 13.22 5.39
C ALA A 442 -1.80 11.86 5.86
N VAL A 443 -1.04 11.11 6.66
CA VAL A 443 -1.46 9.82 7.24
C VAL A 443 -2.43 10.01 8.42
N LEU A 444 -2.21 11.00 9.27
CA LEU A 444 -3.10 11.31 10.40
C LEU A 444 -4.41 11.95 9.94
N MET A 445 -4.35 12.83 8.95
CA MET A 445 -5.49 13.59 8.42
C MET A 445 -6.21 12.86 7.27
N GLN A 446 -6.23 11.53 7.27
CA GLN A 446 -6.74 10.74 6.15
C GLN A 446 -8.21 10.99 5.79
N ASN A 447 -9.02 11.44 6.74
CA ASN A 447 -10.46 11.73 6.58
C ASN A 447 -10.74 13.24 6.40
N THR A 448 -9.71 14.05 6.17
CA THR A 448 -9.83 15.49 6.00
C THR A 448 -9.73 15.85 4.50
N PRO A 449 -10.44 16.89 4.01
CA PRO A 449 -10.32 17.34 2.63
C PRO A 449 -8.87 17.58 2.19
N ALA A 450 -8.58 17.29 0.90
CA ALA A 450 -7.25 17.39 0.30
C ALA A 450 -6.57 18.76 0.53
N ARG A 451 -7.36 19.84 0.48
CA ARG A 451 -6.93 21.23 0.71
C ARG A 451 -6.28 21.47 2.09
N TYR A 452 -6.57 20.62 3.08
CA TYR A 452 -5.93 20.68 4.39
C TYR A 452 -4.92 19.56 4.59
N ARG A 453 -5.25 18.35 4.11
CA ARG A 453 -4.43 17.16 4.28
C ARG A 453 -3.05 17.29 3.64
N PHE A 454 -2.98 17.81 2.41
CA PHE A 454 -1.76 17.85 1.60
C PHE A 454 -1.09 19.22 1.54
N VAL A 455 -1.56 20.19 2.32
CA VAL A 455 -0.88 21.47 2.52
C VAL A 455 -0.09 21.38 3.82
N PRO A 456 1.24 21.15 3.77
CA PRO A 456 2.01 20.85 4.97
C PRO A 456 1.99 22.02 5.95
N PHE A 457 1.90 21.70 7.25
CA PHE A 457 1.82 22.66 8.34
C PHE A 457 0.54 23.53 8.33
N PHE A 458 0.40 24.40 7.33
CA PHE A 458 -0.69 25.37 7.22
C PHE A 458 -2.06 24.71 7.02
N GLY A 459 -2.13 23.60 6.30
CA GLY A 459 -3.37 22.85 6.13
C GLY A 459 -3.85 22.23 7.44
N MET A 460 -2.93 21.70 8.25
CA MET A 460 -3.25 21.21 9.60
C MET A 460 -3.73 22.34 10.51
N ALA A 461 -3.01 23.46 10.53
CA ALA A 461 -3.36 24.65 11.30
C ALA A 461 -4.76 25.18 10.93
N ALA A 462 -5.01 25.38 9.64
CA ALA A 462 -6.28 25.89 9.13
C ALA A 462 -7.45 24.97 9.47
N HIS A 463 -7.27 23.64 9.37
CA HIS A 463 -8.32 22.71 9.73
C HIS A 463 -8.60 22.68 11.25
N LEU A 464 -7.55 22.76 12.09
CA LEU A 464 -7.72 22.82 13.54
C LEU A 464 -8.49 24.07 14.00
N LEU A 465 -8.34 25.18 13.27
CA LEU A 465 -9.02 26.45 13.53
C LEU A 465 -10.52 26.42 13.18
N ARG A 466 -10.99 25.47 12.37
CA ARG A 466 -12.43 25.29 12.13
C ARG A 466 -13.08 24.78 13.42
N ARG A 467 -13.99 25.57 14.00
CA ARG A 467 -14.89 25.07 15.05
C ARG A 467 -15.79 24.00 14.45
N GLY A 468 -15.91 22.86 15.12
CA GLY A 468 -16.83 21.79 14.72
C GLY A 468 -18.26 22.31 14.65
N GLY A 469 -18.78 22.47 13.43
CA GLY A 469 -20.14 22.88 13.14
C GLY A 469 -20.39 22.72 11.64
N SER A 470 -21.22 21.72 11.29
CA SER A 470 -22.11 21.68 10.12
C SER A 470 -21.58 22.26 8.79
N GLU A 471 -21.05 21.37 7.96
CA GLU A 471 -20.89 21.43 6.50
C GLU A 471 -20.22 20.06 6.20
N GLU A 472 -20.87 18.97 5.78
CA GLU A 472 -21.92 18.85 4.76
C GLU A 472 -21.86 20.01 3.76
N GLU A 473 -20.68 20.18 3.13
CA GLU A 473 -20.63 20.77 1.80
C GLU A 473 -21.22 19.71 0.84
N GLY A 474 -22.37 20.06 0.27
CA GLY A 474 -23.28 19.18 -0.44
C GLY A 474 -22.72 18.45 -1.66
N GLU A 475 -23.45 17.41 -2.04
CA GLU A 475 -23.90 17.31 -3.43
C GLU A 475 -24.23 18.70 -3.97
N GLU A 476 -23.42 19.19 -4.91
CA GLU A 476 -23.74 20.13 -6.01
C GLU A 476 -22.46 20.87 -6.42
N GLY A 477 -21.69 20.20 -7.27
CA GLY A 477 -20.80 20.84 -8.23
C GLY A 477 -21.16 20.31 -9.61
N GLY A 478 -22.42 20.48 -10.00
CA GLY A 478 -22.83 20.29 -11.39
C GLY A 478 -22.17 21.36 -12.26
N LEU A 479 -21.37 20.90 -13.22
CA LEU A 479 -21.52 21.18 -14.65
C LEU A 479 -20.73 20.13 -15.43
#